data_AF-A0A2P9F6K5-F1
#
_entry.id   AF-A0A2P9F6K5-F1
#
_cell.length_a   1.000
_cell.length_b   1.000
_cell.length_c   1.000
_cell.angle_alpha   90.00
_cell.angle_beta   90.00
_cell.angle_gamma   90.00
#
_symmetry.space_group_name_H-M   'P 1'
#
loop_
_entity.id
_entity.type
_entity.pdbx_description
1 polymer ?
#
loop_
_entity_poly.entity_id
_entity_poly.type
_entity_poly.pdbx_seq_one_letter_code
_entity_poly.pdbx_strand_id
1 'polypeptide(L)'
;MPGRARRRRVTLDAYVVGVIMRGVRRAGGVRPAAGLVAAAASAALAVSLLSGCQVWPDRSGPEPEERTTTTAPTRPAGYGTVFLGIDECSSFGTTSFTEVPCASERAAARVVARHDGTVPQGPPCPATTDFVLHISQSRPAPGTDEDGDGSVPQGYACMRKLQPPHPGDPGGGGGPRTIVGDCVYGAGRGEVRETACDDDGDGDSDGGHAPEYRVTAAVEKKTQCPVSTDLYVQLGGSKPVGCARPV
;
A
#
# COMPACT_ATOMS: atom_id res chain seq x y z
N MET A 1 -24.22 -3.86 31.36
CA MET A 1 -24.63 -3.37 30.02
C MET A 1 -23.39 -2.92 29.25
N PRO A 2 -22.73 -3.78 28.46
CA PRO A 2 -21.58 -3.37 27.67
C PRO A 2 -22.03 -2.50 26.50
N GLY A 3 -21.48 -1.28 26.41
CA GLY A 3 -21.77 -0.32 25.36
C GLY A 3 -21.30 -0.80 24.00
N ARG A 4 -22.16 -0.69 22.98
CA ARG A 4 -21.84 -0.98 21.58
C ARG A 4 -20.66 -0.10 21.14
N ALA A 5 -19.51 -0.72 20.86
CA ALA A 5 -18.37 -0.06 20.23
C ALA A 5 -18.81 0.54 18.88
N ARG A 6 -18.81 1.87 18.77
CA ARG A 6 -19.14 2.57 17.53
C ARG A 6 -18.00 2.41 16.55
N ARG A 7 -18.26 1.71 15.44
CA ARG A 7 -17.34 1.62 14.30
C ARG A 7 -17.24 2.99 13.63
N ARG A 8 -16.06 3.63 13.67
CA ARG A 8 -15.78 4.80 12.83
C ARG A 8 -15.39 4.29 11.45
N ARG A 9 -16.23 4.55 10.45
CA ARG A 9 -16.03 4.18 9.04
C ARG A 9 -15.83 5.46 8.25
N VAL A 10 -14.75 5.52 7.47
CA VAL A 10 -14.54 6.61 6.51
C VAL A 10 -14.57 6.00 5.11
N THR A 11 -15.40 6.55 4.23
CA THR A 11 -15.44 6.24 2.80
C THR A 11 -14.39 7.10 2.12
N LEU A 12 -13.52 6.49 1.32
CA LEU A 12 -12.42 7.19 0.65
C LEU A 12 -12.46 6.93 -0.86
N ASP A 13 -12.21 7.99 -1.62
CA ASP A 13 -11.82 7.89 -3.03
C ASP A 13 -10.43 7.26 -3.10
N ALA A 14 -10.38 5.96 -3.35
CA ALA A 14 -9.13 5.25 -3.55
C ALA A 14 -8.56 5.61 -4.93
N TYR A 15 -7.62 6.54 -4.96
CA TYR A 15 -6.71 6.70 -6.09
C TYR A 15 -5.44 5.89 -5.81
N VAL A 16 -5.18 4.88 -6.64
CA VAL A 16 -3.85 4.28 -6.77
C VAL A 16 -2.95 5.38 -7.31
N VAL A 17 -2.20 6.04 -6.43
CA VAL A 17 -1.18 7.01 -6.83
C VAL A 17 -0.01 6.22 -7.39
N GLY A 18 -0.08 5.85 -8.67
CA GLY A 18 1.10 5.47 -9.42
C GLY A 18 1.99 6.70 -9.51
N VAL A 19 3.06 6.77 -8.70
CA VAL A 19 4.00 7.87 -8.75
C VAL A 19 4.80 7.73 -10.04
N ILE A 20 4.60 8.69 -10.95
CA ILE A 20 5.36 8.81 -12.17
C ILE A 20 6.67 9.53 -11.85
N MET A 21 7.79 8.81 -11.86
CA MET A 21 9.11 9.38 -11.59
C MET A 21 9.84 9.69 -12.88
N ARG A 22 10.48 10.86 -12.97
CA ARG A 22 11.29 11.23 -14.14
C ARG A 22 12.69 10.59 -14.06
N GLY A 23 13.01 9.72 -15.01
CA GLY A 23 14.33 9.18 -15.26
C GLY A 23 15.00 9.84 -16.48
N VAL A 24 16.26 10.22 -16.34
CA VAL A 24 17.06 10.71 -17.48
C VAL A 24 18.08 9.64 -17.84
N ARG A 25 17.89 9.00 -19.00
CA ARG A 25 18.85 8.04 -19.54
C ARG A 25 20.14 8.76 -19.94
N ARG A 26 21.29 8.12 -19.73
CA ARG A 26 22.55 8.59 -20.31
C ARG A 26 22.45 8.41 -21.83
N ALA A 27 22.76 9.44 -22.60
CA ALA A 27 22.59 9.42 -24.06
C ALA A 27 23.57 8.43 -24.72
N GLY A 28 23.09 7.23 -25.03
CA GLY A 28 23.66 6.30 -26.00
C GLY A 28 22.81 6.33 -27.29
N GLY A 29 23.47 6.34 -28.45
CA GLY A 29 22.84 6.65 -29.73
C GLY A 29 22.12 5.49 -30.46
N VAL A 30 21.29 5.93 -31.43
CA VAL A 30 20.74 5.28 -32.63
C VAL A 30 19.32 4.67 -32.56
N ARG A 31 18.56 4.91 -33.65
CA ARG A 31 17.11 4.74 -33.96
C ARG A 31 16.86 3.44 -34.80
N PRO A 32 15.68 3.20 -35.44
CA PRO A 32 14.41 2.65 -34.91
C PRO A 32 13.82 1.47 -35.77
N ALA A 33 12.71 0.84 -35.36
CA ALA A 33 11.62 0.23 -36.21
C ALA A 33 10.63 -0.52 -35.26
N ALA A 34 9.31 -0.33 -35.20
CA ALA A 34 8.20 -0.27 -36.17
C ALA A 34 7.61 -1.64 -36.57
N GLY A 35 6.35 -1.90 -36.14
CA GLY A 35 5.39 -2.94 -36.59
C GLY A 35 4.33 -3.18 -35.49
N LEU A 36 3.06 -2.72 -35.57
CA LEU A 36 1.88 -3.22 -36.33
C LEU A 36 1.67 -4.75 -36.15
N VAL A 37 0.50 -5.36 -35.87
CA VAL A 37 -0.93 -5.00 -35.68
C VAL A 37 -1.70 -6.29 -35.25
N ALA A 38 -2.93 -6.13 -34.73
CA ALA A 38 -4.08 -7.08 -34.66
C ALA A 38 -4.09 -8.14 -33.53
N ALA A 39 -5.08 -8.20 -32.63
CA ALA A 39 -6.56 -8.29 -32.72
C ALA A 39 -7.08 -9.68 -33.12
N ALA A 40 -7.67 -10.41 -32.16
CA ALA A 40 -8.82 -11.29 -32.38
C ALA A 40 -9.43 -11.76 -31.04
N ALA A 41 -10.76 -11.64 -30.96
CA ALA A 41 -11.62 -12.02 -29.85
C ALA A 41 -11.97 -13.52 -29.89
N SER A 42 -12.41 -14.08 -28.76
CA SER A 42 -13.49 -15.09 -28.71
C SER A 42 -13.98 -15.31 -27.28
N ALA A 43 -15.30 -15.27 -27.13
CA ALA A 43 -16.07 -15.48 -25.92
C ALA A 43 -16.26 -16.98 -25.62
N ALA A 44 -16.40 -17.32 -24.33
CA ALA A 44 -17.18 -18.48 -23.91
C ALA A 44 -17.69 -18.29 -22.48
N LEU A 45 -19.01 -18.16 -22.36
CA LEU A 45 -19.79 -18.24 -21.13
C LEU A 45 -19.78 -19.69 -20.61
N ALA A 46 -19.55 -19.88 -19.32
CA ALA A 46 -19.99 -21.08 -18.60
C ALA A 46 -20.48 -20.69 -17.20
N VAL A 47 -21.80 -20.75 -17.04
CA VAL A 47 -22.53 -20.64 -15.77
C VAL A 47 -22.36 -21.95 -15.01
N SER A 48 -22.05 -21.88 -13.72
CA SER A 48 -22.16 -23.04 -12.81
C SER A 48 -22.78 -22.59 -11.50
N LEU A 49 -24.01 -23.06 -11.28
CA LEU A 49 -24.79 -22.93 -10.05
C LEU A 49 -24.18 -23.86 -8.99
N LEU A 50 -23.91 -23.36 -7.79
CA LEU A 50 -23.81 -24.20 -6.60
C LEU A 50 -24.76 -23.73 -5.51
N SER A 51 -25.81 -24.53 -5.35
CA SER A 51 -26.69 -24.62 -4.20
C SER A 51 -25.98 -25.38 -3.08
N GLY A 52 -26.04 -24.92 -1.84
CA GLY A 52 -25.57 -25.68 -0.69
C GLY A 52 -25.96 -25.02 0.63
N CYS A 53 -27.00 -25.56 1.26
CA CYS A 53 -27.66 -25.03 2.45
C CYS A 53 -26.90 -25.27 3.76
N GLN A 54 -27.29 -24.43 4.72
CA GLN A 54 -26.86 -24.29 6.10
C GLN A 54 -27.04 -25.58 6.93
N VAL A 55 -26.06 -25.92 7.77
CA VAL A 55 -26.27 -26.78 8.93
C VAL A 55 -25.53 -26.19 10.14
N TRP A 56 -26.29 -25.53 11.01
CA TRP A 56 -25.95 -25.39 12.43
C TRP A 56 -26.47 -26.62 13.17
N PRO A 57 -25.74 -27.07 14.19
CA PRO A 57 -26.40 -27.41 15.44
C PRO A 57 -25.78 -26.63 16.59
N ASP A 58 -26.66 -25.88 17.25
CA ASP A 58 -26.55 -25.48 18.66
C ASP A 58 -26.36 -26.73 19.53
N ARG A 59 -25.34 -26.73 20.39
CA ARG A 59 -25.30 -27.63 21.54
C ARG A 59 -24.81 -26.86 22.76
N SER A 60 -25.79 -26.47 23.55
CA SER A 60 -25.69 -25.94 24.89
C SER A 60 -25.26 -27.01 25.91
N GLY A 61 -24.21 -26.70 26.68
CA GLY A 61 -23.92 -27.17 28.06
C GLY A 61 -22.99 -28.38 28.27
N PRO A 62 -22.44 -28.62 29.49
CA PRO A 62 -21.98 -27.70 30.55
C PRO A 62 -20.46 -27.86 30.84
N GLU A 63 -19.90 -26.95 31.63
CA GLU A 63 -18.47 -26.85 32.01
C GLU A 63 -17.92 -28.05 32.80
N PRO A 64 -16.60 -28.28 32.70
CA PRO A 64 -15.79 -28.61 33.87
C PRO A 64 -14.76 -27.52 34.17
N GLU A 65 -14.73 -27.17 35.45
CA GLU A 65 -13.80 -26.29 36.14
C GLU A 65 -12.35 -26.71 35.92
N GLU A 66 -11.59 -25.96 35.10
CA GLU A 66 -10.13 -26.06 35.06
C GLU A 66 -9.47 -24.68 35.16
N ARG A 67 -8.45 -24.68 36.00
CA ARG A 67 -7.83 -23.53 36.66
C ARG A 67 -7.04 -22.68 35.67
N THR A 68 -7.72 -21.79 34.97
CA THR A 68 -7.08 -20.85 34.03
C THR A 68 -6.49 -19.67 34.78
N THR A 69 -5.17 -19.58 34.82
CA THR A 69 -4.42 -18.35 35.08
C THR A 69 -5.06 -17.20 34.31
N THR A 70 -5.65 -16.24 35.03
CA THR A 70 -6.22 -15.03 34.45
C THR A 70 -5.09 -14.18 33.87
N THR A 71 -4.70 -14.48 32.62
CA THR A 71 -4.17 -13.45 31.74
C THR A 71 -5.32 -12.48 31.57
N ALA A 72 -5.23 -11.33 32.22
CA ALA A 72 -6.19 -10.25 32.00
C ALA A 72 -6.32 -10.06 30.48
N PRO A 73 -7.54 -10.08 29.91
CA PRO A 73 -7.69 -9.72 28.51
C PRO A 73 -7.13 -8.30 28.38
N THR A 74 -6.04 -8.15 27.64
CA THR A 74 -5.57 -6.85 27.18
C THR A 74 -6.79 -6.22 26.52
N ARG A 75 -7.38 -5.23 27.22
CA ARG A 75 -8.46 -4.41 26.70
C ARG A 75 -8.10 -4.09 25.26
N PRO A 76 -8.95 -4.39 24.25
CA PRO A 76 -8.65 -3.98 22.89
C PRO A 76 -8.28 -2.51 22.98
N ALA A 77 -7.07 -2.16 22.53
CA ALA A 77 -6.62 -0.78 22.49
C ALA A 77 -7.79 0.00 21.90
N GLY A 78 -8.42 0.82 22.75
CA GLY A 78 -9.57 1.59 22.32
C GLY A 78 -9.05 2.48 21.22
N TYR A 79 -9.78 2.52 20.10
CA TYR A 79 -9.58 3.47 19.01
C TYR A 79 -9.06 4.79 19.59
N GLY A 80 -7.83 5.16 19.22
CA GLY A 80 -7.16 6.32 19.80
C GLY A 80 -7.96 7.61 19.57
N THR A 81 -7.54 8.72 20.18
CA THR A 81 -8.12 10.05 19.90
C THR A 81 -7.98 10.47 18.44
N VAL A 82 -7.05 9.83 17.71
CA VAL A 82 -6.80 10.02 16.29
C VAL A 82 -7.11 8.71 15.56
N PHE A 83 -8.04 8.77 14.61
CA PHE A 83 -8.32 7.66 13.71
C PHE A 83 -7.07 7.31 12.89
N LEU A 84 -6.69 6.02 12.91
CA LEU A 84 -5.46 5.51 12.29
C LEU A 84 -4.23 6.33 12.70
N GLY A 85 -4.04 6.47 14.03
CA GLY A 85 -2.80 6.97 14.61
C GLY A 85 -1.60 6.07 14.30
N ILE A 86 -0.40 6.53 14.63
CA ILE A 86 0.83 5.71 14.51
C ILE A 86 0.66 4.42 15.32
N ASP A 87 1.10 3.30 14.75
CA ASP A 87 0.99 1.94 15.28
C ASP A 87 -0.42 1.33 15.34
N GLU A 88 -1.47 2.07 14.98
CA GLU A 88 -2.81 1.51 14.82
C GLU A 88 -2.94 0.69 13.54
N CYS A 89 -3.87 -0.26 13.55
CA CYS A 89 -4.08 -1.17 12.43
C CYS A 89 -5.41 -0.92 11.72
N SER A 90 -5.40 -1.13 10.41
CA SER A 90 -6.59 -1.11 9.56
C SER A 90 -6.91 -2.49 9.00
N SER A 91 -8.18 -2.75 8.73
CA SER A 91 -8.61 -3.93 7.98
C SER A 91 -8.36 -3.80 6.47
N PHE A 92 -8.42 -4.92 5.74
CA PHE A 92 -8.45 -4.92 4.28
C PHE A 92 -9.74 -4.27 3.76
N GLY A 93 -9.64 -3.52 2.67
CA GLY A 93 -10.76 -2.95 1.94
C GLY A 93 -10.28 -2.12 0.75
N THR A 94 -10.98 -2.18 -0.38
CA THR A 94 -10.66 -1.38 -1.57
C THR A 94 -11.38 -0.03 -1.56
N THR A 95 -12.43 0.12 -0.76
CA THR A 95 -13.31 1.30 -0.73
C THR A 95 -13.61 1.83 0.68
N SER A 96 -13.29 1.07 1.73
CA SER A 96 -13.43 1.52 3.12
C SER A 96 -12.40 0.83 4.00
N PHE A 97 -11.65 1.61 4.77
CA PHE A 97 -10.72 1.11 5.77
C PHE A 97 -11.34 1.32 7.15
N THR A 98 -11.32 0.28 7.97
CA THR A 98 -11.81 0.33 9.35
C THR A 98 -10.63 0.08 10.26
N GLU A 99 -10.46 0.92 11.27
CA GLU A 99 -9.47 0.67 12.32
C GLU A 99 -9.89 -0.58 13.11
N VAL A 100 -8.92 -1.43 13.41
CA VAL A 100 -9.12 -2.71 14.10
C VAL A 100 -7.92 -2.97 15.01
N PRO A 101 -8.09 -3.70 16.12
CA PRO A 101 -6.95 -4.11 16.94
C PRO A 101 -5.93 -4.87 16.09
N CYS A 102 -4.64 -4.57 16.23
CA CYS A 102 -3.59 -5.24 15.44
C CYS A 102 -3.53 -6.76 15.64
N ALA A 103 -3.98 -7.27 16.79
CA ALA A 103 -4.07 -8.71 17.06
C ALA A 103 -5.29 -9.38 16.42
N SER A 104 -6.17 -8.60 15.77
CA SER A 104 -7.35 -9.12 15.08
C SER A 104 -6.93 -9.88 13.82
N GLU A 105 -7.59 -11.00 13.55
CA GLU A 105 -7.53 -11.71 12.26
C GLU A 105 -7.87 -10.82 11.05
N ARG A 106 -8.60 -9.71 11.30
CA ARG A 106 -8.99 -8.75 10.26
C ARG A 106 -7.93 -7.68 10.00
N ALA A 107 -6.88 -7.59 10.83
CA ALA A 107 -5.84 -6.58 10.69
C ALA A 107 -5.00 -6.89 9.45
N ALA A 108 -4.83 -5.88 8.61
CA ALA A 108 -4.19 -6.00 7.30
C ALA A 108 -2.90 -5.19 7.19
N ALA A 109 -2.91 -4.01 7.78
CA ALA A 109 -1.79 -3.09 7.73
C ALA A 109 -1.74 -2.25 9.01
N ARG A 110 -0.54 -1.82 9.37
CA ARG A 110 -0.23 -0.92 10.48
C ARG A 110 0.22 0.44 9.94
N VAL A 111 -0.17 1.50 10.62
CA VAL A 111 0.29 2.86 10.32
C VAL A 111 1.72 3.03 10.81
N VAL A 112 2.65 3.37 9.90
CA VAL A 112 4.06 3.67 10.24
C VAL A 112 4.33 5.18 10.34
N ALA A 113 3.47 6.00 9.75
CA ALA A 113 3.48 7.45 9.93
C ALA A 113 2.09 8.04 9.65
N ARG A 114 1.74 9.11 10.37
CA ARG A 114 0.49 9.86 10.21
C ARG A 114 0.81 11.34 10.04
N HIS A 115 0.25 11.95 8.99
CA HIS A 115 0.46 13.35 8.67
C HIS A 115 -0.87 14.04 8.39
N ASP A 116 -1.04 15.25 8.90
CA ASP A 116 -2.23 16.06 8.62
C ASP A 116 -2.12 16.79 7.28
N GLY A 117 -3.26 17.16 6.71
CA GLY A 117 -3.32 17.81 5.41
C GLY A 117 -3.24 16.84 4.22
N THR A 118 -2.79 17.31 3.07
CA THR A 118 -2.73 16.53 1.83
C THR A 118 -1.32 16.04 1.53
N VAL A 119 -1.20 14.87 0.88
CA VAL A 119 0.09 14.27 0.49
C VAL A 119 1.01 15.24 -0.27
N PRO A 120 0.55 16.04 -1.25
CA PRO A 120 1.44 16.92 -2.01
C PRO A 120 2.11 18.02 -1.17
N GLN A 121 1.53 18.37 -0.01
CA GLN A 121 1.99 19.44 0.86
C GLN A 121 2.67 18.94 2.13
N GLY A 122 2.62 17.63 2.39
CA GLY A 122 3.11 17.01 3.61
C GLY A 122 4.46 16.32 3.46
N PRO A 123 5.09 15.91 4.59
CA PRO A 123 6.33 15.13 4.57
C PRO A 123 6.18 13.81 3.79
N PRO A 124 7.22 13.34 3.07
CA PRO A 124 7.13 12.07 2.38
C PRO A 124 7.02 10.92 3.39
N CYS A 125 6.25 9.89 3.04
CA CYS A 125 6.19 8.67 3.81
C CYS A 125 7.57 8.00 3.96
N PRO A 126 7.79 7.22 5.03
CA PRO A 126 8.97 6.37 5.16
C PRO A 126 9.23 5.54 3.90
N ALA A 127 10.51 5.27 3.62
CA ALA A 127 10.96 4.58 2.42
C ALA A 127 10.26 3.23 2.20
N THR A 128 10.05 2.46 3.28
CA THR A 128 9.47 1.10 3.25
C THR A 128 7.95 1.07 3.42
N THR A 129 7.27 2.15 3.04
CA THR A 129 5.80 2.21 3.10
C THR A 129 5.23 1.34 1.99
N ASP A 130 4.21 0.52 2.27
CA ASP A 130 3.62 -0.35 1.25
C ASP A 130 2.51 0.38 0.46
N PHE A 131 1.77 1.29 1.09
CA PHE A 131 0.77 2.13 0.42
C PHE A 131 0.42 3.35 1.28
N VAL A 132 -0.21 4.35 0.66
CA VAL A 132 -0.69 5.57 1.35
C VAL A 132 -2.21 5.60 1.38
N LEU A 133 -2.77 5.73 2.57
CA LEU A 133 -4.20 5.91 2.79
C LEU A 133 -4.48 7.39 2.99
N HIS A 134 -5.25 8.01 2.09
CA HIS A 134 -5.71 9.38 2.24
C HIS A 134 -6.89 9.41 3.21
N ILE A 135 -6.91 10.30 4.19
CA ILE A 135 -7.97 10.41 5.19
C ILE A 135 -8.74 11.69 4.92
N SER A 136 -10.01 11.58 4.54
CA SER A 136 -10.89 12.73 4.34
C SER A 136 -11.37 13.28 5.68
N GLN A 137 -11.56 14.59 5.74
CA GLN A 137 -12.18 15.19 6.92
C GLN A 137 -13.59 14.63 7.09
N SER A 138 -13.88 14.12 8.28
CA SER A 138 -15.23 13.70 8.66
C SER A 138 -15.64 14.49 9.90
N ARG A 139 -16.75 15.22 9.82
CA ARG A 139 -17.38 15.88 10.96
C ARG A 139 -18.77 15.27 11.18
N PRO A 140 -19.14 14.91 12.42
CA PRO A 140 -20.50 14.51 12.74
C PRO A 140 -21.51 15.62 12.40
N ALA A 141 -22.79 15.27 12.24
CA ALA A 141 -23.83 16.27 12.05
C ALA A 141 -23.91 17.18 13.29
N PRO A 142 -24.24 18.49 13.13
CA PRO A 142 -24.35 19.40 14.26
C PRO A 142 -25.27 18.85 15.35
N GLY A 143 -24.80 18.79 16.59
CA GLY A 143 -25.58 18.29 17.74
C GLY A 143 -25.57 16.76 17.91
N THR A 144 -24.74 16.03 17.16
CA THR A 144 -24.54 14.57 17.35
C THR A 144 -23.23 14.22 18.06
N ASP A 145 -22.36 15.20 18.29
CA ASP A 145 -21.08 15.09 18.95
C ASP A 145 -21.03 15.94 20.24
N GLU A 146 -21.78 15.50 21.24
CA GLU A 146 -21.85 16.18 22.55
C GLU A 146 -20.47 16.33 23.24
N ASP A 147 -19.48 15.50 22.87
CA ASP A 147 -18.13 15.49 23.43
C ASP A 147 -17.03 16.04 22.49
N GLY A 148 -17.36 16.47 21.26
CA GLY A 148 -16.42 17.08 20.30
C GLY A 148 -15.31 16.17 19.76
N ASP A 149 -15.28 14.88 20.11
CA ASP A 149 -14.24 13.92 19.71
C ASP A 149 -14.49 13.26 18.34
N GLY A 150 -15.63 13.56 17.69
CA GLY A 150 -16.10 12.85 16.50
C GLY A 150 -15.44 13.30 15.20
N SER A 151 -14.66 14.38 15.22
CA SER A 151 -14.03 14.94 14.04
C SER A 151 -12.74 14.20 13.68
N VAL A 152 -12.67 13.65 12.48
CA VAL A 152 -11.42 13.10 11.91
C VAL A 152 -10.74 14.20 11.10
N PRO A 153 -9.52 14.65 11.47
CA PRO A 153 -8.80 15.63 10.66
C PRO A 153 -8.37 15.02 9.33
N GLN A 154 -8.46 15.82 8.26
CA GLN A 154 -7.93 15.43 6.97
C GLN A 154 -6.42 15.14 7.08
N GLY A 155 -5.96 14.11 6.38
CA GLY A 155 -4.57 13.68 6.48
C GLY A 155 -4.24 12.57 5.50
N TYR A 156 -3.11 11.92 5.75
CA TYR A 156 -2.76 10.65 5.14
C TYR A 156 -1.96 9.79 6.13
N ALA A 157 -2.11 8.49 5.98
CA ALA A 157 -1.40 7.48 6.74
C ALA A 157 -0.50 6.67 5.80
N CYS A 158 0.76 6.55 6.18
CA CYS A 158 1.73 5.68 5.53
C CYS A 158 1.56 4.29 6.13
N MET A 159 1.18 3.31 5.31
CA MET A 159 0.76 1.99 5.76
C MET A 159 1.82 0.95 5.44
N ARG A 160 2.04 0.01 6.36
CA ARG A 160 2.85 -1.19 6.17
C ARG A 160 1.94 -2.40 6.35
N LYS A 161 1.85 -3.29 5.36
CA LYS A 161 1.08 -4.53 5.51
C LYS A 161 1.64 -5.34 6.67
N LEU A 162 0.78 -6.11 7.33
CA LEU A 162 1.21 -7.04 8.37
C LEU A 162 1.81 -8.33 7.80
N GLN A 163 1.43 -8.68 6.57
CA GLN A 163 1.87 -9.88 5.86
C GLN A 163 2.40 -9.51 4.47
N PRO A 164 3.43 -10.21 3.96
CA PRO A 164 3.85 -10.17 2.56
C PRO A 164 2.71 -10.42 1.55
N PRO A 165 2.85 -9.95 0.29
CA PRO A 165 3.99 -9.19 -0.22
C PRO A 165 4.03 -7.74 0.31
N HIS A 166 5.23 -7.19 0.47
CA HIS A 166 5.48 -5.81 0.89
C HIS A 166 6.00 -4.97 -0.29
N PRO A 167 5.10 -4.25 -1.00
CA PRO A 167 5.48 -3.38 -2.11
C PRO A 167 6.56 -2.34 -1.79
N GLY A 168 6.65 -1.89 -0.53
CA GLY A 168 7.66 -0.92 -0.11
C GLY A 168 9.03 -1.52 0.18
N ASP A 169 9.18 -2.85 0.16
CA ASP A 169 10.48 -3.48 0.36
C ASP A 169 11.33 -3.45 -0.92
N PRO A 170 12.67 -3.42 -0.80
CA PRO A 170 13.56 -3.47 -1.94
C PRO A 170 13.23 -4.61 -2.91
N GLY A 171 12.76 -4.25 -4.10
CA GLY A 171 12.39 -5.19 -5.16
C GLY A 171 11.00 -5.80 -5.05
N GLY A 172 10.19 -5.39 -4.06
CA GLY A 172 8.80 -5.84 -3.91
C GLY A 172 7.87 -5.27 -4.99
N GLY A 173 8.19 -4.07 -5.50
CA GLY A 173 7.44 -3.41 -6.57
C GLY A 173 6.08 -2.85 -6.12
N GLY A 174 5.73 -1.66 -6.62
CA GLY A 174 4.40 -1.07 -6.42
C GLY A 174 4.23 -0.29 -5.11
N GLY A 175 5.33 0.03 -4.43
CA GLY A 175 5.32 0.95 -3.30
C GLY A 175 5.04 2.40 -3.74
N PRO A 176 4.74 3.31 -2.80
CA PRO A 176 4.57 4.74 -3.11
C PRO A 176 5.91 5.45 -3.36
N ARG A 177 7.06 4.79 -3.17
CA ARG A 177 8.39 5.39 -3.26
C ARG A 177 9.41 4.40 -3.79
N THR A 178 10.21 4.85 -4.77
CA THR A 178 11.38 4.08 -5.21
C THR A 178 12.53 4.27 -4.23
N ILE A 179 13.16 3.16 -3.89
CA ILE A 179 14.28 3.05 -2.97
C ILE A 179 15.40 2.20 -3.60
N VAL A 180 16.52 2.11 -2.88
CA VAL A 180 17.63 1.25 -3.32
C VAL A 180 17.21 -0.21 -3.23
N GLY A 181 17.45 -0.94 -4.31
CA GLY A 181 17.13 -2.35 -4.49
C GLY A 181 15.87 -2.59 -5.33
N ASP A 182 15.09 -1.56 -5.63
CA ASP A 182 13.92 -1.68 -6.49
C ASP A 182 14.29 -1.86 -7.96
N CYS A 183 13.40 -2.57 -8.65
CA CYS A 183 13.44 -2.72 -10.08
C CYS A 183 12.46 -1.77 -10.76
N VAL A 184 12.89 -1.20 -11.88
CA VAL A 184 12.13 -0.21 -12.63
C VAL A 184 12.17 -0.51 -14.12
N TYR A 185 11.13 -0.07 -14.82
CA TYR A 185 11.04 -0.12 -16.28
C TYR A 185 10.70 1.27 -16.85
N GLY A 186 10.97 1.46 -18.14
CA GLY A 186 10.68 2.72 -18.81
C GLY A 186 9.19 2.87 -19.10
N ALA A 187 8.52 3.86 -18.50
CA ALA A 187 7.12 4.19 -18.78
C ALA A 187 6.96 5.16 -19.97
N GLY A 188 8.07 5.58 -20.59
CA GLY A 188 8.10 6.56 -21.67
C GLY A 188 8.18 8.00 -21.18
N ARG A 189 8.42 8.97 -22.08
CA ARG A 189 8.57 10.42 -21.75
C ARG A 189 9.64 10.76 -20.69
N GLY A 190 10.65 9.92 -20.56
CA GLY A 190 11.64 10.05 -19.49
C GLY A 190 11.05 9.74 -18.12
N GLU A 191 10.04 8.88 -18.06
CA GLU A 191 9.42 8.40 -16.83
C GLU A 191 9.76 6.93 -16.60
N VAL A 192 9.84 6.56 -15.33
CA VAL A 192 10.08 5.20 -14.86
C VAL A 192 9.00 4.81 -13.89
N ARG A 193 8.68 3.52 -13.85
CA ARG A 193 7.76 2.92 -12.89
C ARG A 193 8.43 1.71 -12.25
N GLU A 194 8.11 1.50 -10.98
CA GLU A 194 8.50 0.30 -10.26
C GLU A 194 7.78 -0.93 -10.79
N THR A 195 8.44 -2.07 -10.64
CA THR A 195 7.89 -3.40 -10.83
C THR A 195 8.58 -4.36 -9.88
N ALA A 196 7.99 -5.53 -9.60
CA ALA A 196 8.66 -6.49 -8.75
C ALA A 196 9.91 -7.00 -9.46
N CYS A 197 10.99 -7.25 -8.72
CA CYS A 197 12.24 -7.72 -9.33
C CYS A 197 12.16 -9.16 -9.85
N ASP A 198 11.20 -9.95 -9.37
CA ASP A 198 11.00 -11.35 -9.75
C ASP A 198 9.88 -11.50 -10.80
N ASP A 199 9.36 -10.40 -11.37
CA ASP A 199 8.38 -10.46 -12.45
C ASP A 199 9.06 -10.86 -13.78
N ASP A 200 8.65 -11.99 -14.35
CA ASP A 200 9.15 -12.48 -15.64
C ASP A 200 8.50 -11.76 -16.85
N GLY A 201 7.46 -10.95 -16.63
CA GLY A 201 6.81 -10.14 -17.67
C GLY A 201 5.92 -10.93 -18.65
N ASP A 202 5.64 -12.20 -18.37
CA ASP A 202 4.86 -13.11 -19.24
C ASP A 202 3.35 -12.83 -19.29
N GLY A 203 2.88 -11.72 -18.71
CA GLY A 203 1.60 -11.12 -19.09
C GLY A 203 0.34 -11.94 -18.78
N ASP A 204 0.37 -12.84 -17.79
CA ASP A 204 -0.84 -13.53 -17.35
C ASP A 204 -1.60 -12.69 -16.30
N SER A 205 -2.53 -11.90 -16.83
CA SER A 205 -3.70 -11.34 -16.13
C SER A 205 -3.58 -10.08 -15.25
N ASP A 206 -2.40 -9.53 -14.93
CA ASP A 206 -2.31 -8.26 -14.16
C ASP A 206 -1.33 -7.19 -14.70
N GLY A 207 -0.83 -7.34 -15.93
CA GLY A 207 -0.06 -6.28 -16.61
C GLY A 207 1.31 -5.95 -15.99
N GLY A 208 1.92 -6.91 -15.29
CA GLY A 208 3.30 -6.79 -14.79
C GLY A 208 4.29 -6.58 -15.94
N HIS A 209 5.22 -5.65 -15.77
CA HIS A 209 6.27 -5.35 -16.74
C HIS A 209 7.57 -5.99 -16.29
N ALA A 210 8.30 -6.64 -17.19
CA ALA A 210 9.63 -7.15 -16.87
C ALA A 210 10.54 -5.99 -16.40
N PRO A 211 11.32 -6.20 -15.33
CA PRO A 211 12.26 -5.20 -14.84
C PRO A 211 13.33 -4.89 -15.90
N GLU A 212 13.62 -3.62 -16.14
CA GLU A 212 14.71 -3.21 -17.06
C GLU A 212 15.98 -2.81 -16.30
N TYR A 213 15.83 -2.18 -15.14
CA TYR A 213 16.94 -1.69 -14.32
C TYR A 213 16.70 -1.94 -12.84
N ARG A 214 17.77 -2.14 -12.07
CA ARG A 214 17.73 -2.14 -10.60
C ARG A 214 18.47 -0.92 -10.06
N VAL A 215 17.84 -0.19 -9.14
CA VAL A 215 18.48 0.91 -8.41
C VAL A 215 19.46 0.32 -7.41
N THR A 216 20.76 0.58 -7.56
CA THR A 216 21.82 -0.04 -6.74
C THR A 216 22.42 0.89 -5.69
N ALA A 217 22.27 2.20 -5.88
CA ALA A 217 22.74 3.20 -4.94
C ALA A 217 21.85 4.45 -4.98
N ALA A 218 21.85 5.18 -3.87
CA ALA A 218 21.31 6.52 -3.78
C ALA A 218 22.43 7.48 -3.35
N VAL A 219 22.58 8.60 -4.05
CA VAL A 219 23.63 9.60 -3.82
C VAL A 219 23.05 11.01 -3.87
N GLU A 220 23.83 12.00 -3.45
CA GLU A 220 23.42 13.41 -3.49
C GLU A 220 23.51 14.00 -4.90
N LYS A 221 24.55 13.61 -5.65
CA LYS A 221 24.86 14.15 -6.99
C LYS A 221 25.16 13.03 -7.97
N LYS A 222 24.73 13.21 -9.23
CA LYS A 222 24.97 12.25 -10.34
C LYS A 222 26.44 11.84 -10.49
N THR A 223 27.38 12.74 -10.22
CA THR A 223 28.82 12.47 -10.31
C THR A 223 29.35 11.48 -9.25
N GLN A 224 28.56 11.18 -8.23
CA GLN A 224 28.88 10.19 -7.20
C GLN A 224 28.35 8.79 -7.54
N CYS A 225 27.56 8.65 -8.62
CA CYS A 225 27.10 7.34 -9.06
C CYS A 225 28.28 6.50 -9.58
N PRO A 226 28.25 5.17 -9.39
CA PRO A 226 29.21 4.27 -10.01
C PRO A 226 29.25 4.44 -11.53
N VAL A 227 30.40 4.18 -12.15
CA VAL A 227 30.58 4.29 -13.61
C VAL A 227 29.66 3.35 -14.40
N SER A 228 29.21 2.26 -13.78
CA SER A 228 28.26 1.28 -14.31
C SER A 228 26.80 1.75 -14.29
N THR A 229 26.54 3.04 -14.02
CA THR A 229 25.19 3.59 -13.98
C THR A 229 24.72 3.98 -15.38
N ASP A 230 23.62 3.38 -15.81
CA ASP A 230 23.01 3.60 -17.13
C ASP A 230 21.74 4.46 -17.06
N LEU A 231 21.08 4.46 -15.90
CA LEU A 231 19.86 5.23 -15.66
C LEU A 231 19.95 5.99 -14.33
N TYR A 232 19.65 7.28 -14.37
CA TYR A 232 19.46 8.11 -13.19
C TYR A 232 17.98 8.21 -12.85
N VAL A 233 17.61 7.83 -11.63
CA VAL A 233 16.24 7.87 -11.12
C VAL A 233 16.12 8.99 -10.09
N GLN A 234 15.06 9.80 -10.17
CA GLN A 234 14.76 10.78 -9.13
C GLN A 234 14.19 10.07 -7.91
N LEU A 235 14.91 10.07 -6.80
CA LEU A 235 14.47 9.53 -5.51
C LEU A 235 14.04 10.67 -4.58
N GLY A 236 13.34 10.31 -3.50
CA GLY A 236 13.04 11.23 -2.39
C GLY A 236 14.09 11.18 -1.27
N GLY A 237 14.12 12.21 -0.42
CA GLY A 237 15.01 12.28 0.74
C GLY A 237 16.34 13.01 0.46
N SER A 238 17.31 12.84 1.36
CA SER A 238 18.61 13.56 1.31
C SER A 238 19.54 13.09 0.18
N LYS A 239 19.29 11.91 -0.39
CA LYS A 239 20.05 11.33 -1.51
C LYS A 239 19.13 11.18 -2.72
N PRO A 240 18.81 12.29 -3.42
CA PRO A 240 17.77 12.33 -4.42
C PRO A 240 18.14 11.64 -5.74
N VAL A 241 19.37 11.17 -5.92
CA VAL A 241 19.82 10.56 -7.18
C VAL A 241 19.99 9.05 -7.02
N GLY A 242 19.10 8.28 -7.63
CA GLY A 242 19.21 6.83 -7.77
C GLY A 242 20.11 6.46 -8.94
N CYS A 243 21.07 5.57 -8.70
CA CYS A 243 21.99 5.02 -9.69
C CYS A 243 21.52 3.62 -10.07
N ALA A 244 20.91 3.47 -11.25
CA ALA A 244 20.37 2.20 -11.72
C ALA A 244 21.23 1.58 -12.83
N ARG A 245 21.30 0.26 -12.82
CA ARG A 245 21.98 -0.58 -13.82
C ARG A 245 20.99 -1.58 -14.42
N PRO A 246 21.22 -2.11 -15.63
CA PRO A 246 20.41 -3.18 -16.19
C PRO A 246 20.34 -4.39 -15.24
N VAL A 247 19.19 -5.06 -15.20
CA VAL A 247 19.01 -6.33 -14.47
C VAL A 247 19.57 -7.52 -15.24
#